data_AF-A0A1H0UAF6-F1
#
_entry.id   AF-A0A1H0UAF6-F1
#
_cell.length_a   1.000
_cell.length_b   1.000
_cell.length_c   1.000
_cell.angle_alpha   90.00
_cell.angle_beta   90.00
_cell.angle_gamma   90.00
#
_symmetry.space_group_name_H-M   'P 1'
#
loop_
_entity.id
_entity.type
_entity.pdbx_description
1 polymer ?
#
loop_
_entity_poly.entity_id
_entity_poly.type
_entity_poly.pdbx_seq_one_letter_code
_entity_poly.pdbx_strand_id
1 'polypeptide(L)'
;MTKDQERSFIARITCNGSNMTFFDQILSAGHFEPGGRRSPIPPNIVTTFEGYDPASGTMRPVGGRKRTAMVIHFRCYDDYYNLQILSEAYYQKYFSKGDQGVLGAYPAAGGDTTSFNLLDSHQQIITLDDLSSDQATVHLKARNAAIIKKEIWRDPAYSTCFTDKSGDIATFKLDILERKVSSPAGSTPYS
;
A
#
# COMPACT_ATOMS: atom_id res chain seq x y z
N MET A 1 -16.97 20.32 10.48
CA MET A 1 -16.14 19.18 10.02
C MET A 1 -16.73 17.92 10.65
N THR A 2 -16.93 16.84 9.91
CA THR A 2 -17.42 15.58 10.50
C THR A 2 -16.28 14.87 11.23
N LYS A 3 -16.60 13.96 12.16
CA LYS A 3 -15.57 13.18 12.87
C LYS A 3 -14.68 12.39 11.91
N ASP A 4 -15.26 11.87 10.84
CA ASP A 4 -14.55 11.21 9.74
C ASP A 4 -13.52 12.13 9.06
N GLN A 5 -13.89 13.39 8.81
CA GLN A 5 -12.98 14.37 8.22
C GLN A 5 -11.83 14.72 9.17
N GLU A 6 -12.13 14.86 10.47
CA GLU A 6 -11.11 15.11 11.50
C GLU A 6 -10.15 13.93 11.67
N ARG A 7 -10.62 12.70 11.42
CA ARG A 7 -9.80 11.49 11.48
C ARG A 7 -9.10 11.13 10.18
N SER A 8 -9.36 11.87 9.10
CA SER A 8 -8.73 11.65 7.80
C SER A 8 -7.37 12.36 7.72
N PHE A 9 -6.39 11.78 7.06
CA PHE A 9 -5.02 12.32 7.02
C PHE A 9 -4.27 11.86 5.77
N ILE A 10 -3.16 12.53 5.47
CA ILE A 10 -2.24 12.15 4.40
C ILE A 10 -0.94 11.68 5.04
N ALA A 11 -0.42 10.55 4.59
CA ALA A 11 0.87 10.03 5.05
C ALA A 11 1.67 9.40 3.91
N ARG A 12 3.00 9.45 4.03
CA ARG A 12 3.89 8.52 3.33
C ARG A 12 3.86 7.18 4.03
N ILE A 13 3.83 6.11 3.24
CA ILE A 13 3.80 4.75 3.75
C ILE A 13 5.03 3.96 3.29
N THR A 14 5.66 3.27 4.23
CA THR A 14 6.71 2.29 3.98
C THR A 14 6.40 0.99 4.71
N CYS A 15 6.98 -0.13 4.28
CA CYS A 15 6.81 -1.42 4.95
C CYS A 15 8.16 -1.97 5.39
N ASN A 16 8.29 -2.28 6.69
CA ASN A 16 9.53 -2.80 7.28
C ASN A 16 10.78 -1.95 6.96
N GLY A 17 10.61 -0.63 6.77
CA GLY A 17 11.69 0.29 6.39
C GLY A 17 11.98 0.36 4.88
N SER A 18 11.34 -0.47 4.06
CA SER A 18 11.45 -0.44 2.60
C SER A 18 10.34 0.41 1.99
N ASN A 19 10.69 1.24 1.01
CA ASN A 19 9.71 1.99 0.22
C ASN A 19 8.79 1.01 -0.52
N MET A 20 7.51 1.36 -0.55
CA MET A 20 6.49 0.65 -1.32
C MET A 20 6.37 1.24 -2.72
N THR A 21 6.10 0.40 -3.71
CA THR A 21 5.97 0.76 -5.13
C THR A 21 5.05 -0.23 -5.85
N PHE A 22 5.03 -0.21 -7.18
CA PHE A 22 4.25 -1.10 -8.03
C PHE A 22 5.17 -1.95 -8.93
N PHE A 23 4.68 -3.10 -9.40
CA PHE A 23 5.52 -3.99 -10.19
C PHE A 23 6.05 -3.36 -11.47
N ASP A 24 5.24 -2.61 -12.21
CA ASP A 24 5.66 -1.90 -13.42
C ASP A 24 6.81 -0.90 -13.22
N GLN A 25 6.99 -0.41 -12.01
CA GLN A 25 8.09 0.47 -11.67
C GLN A 25 9.40 -0.29 -11.44
N ILE A 26 9.35 -1.56 -11.01
CA ILE A 26 10.55 -2.38 -10.76
C ILE A 26 10.86 -3.37 -11.87
N LEU A 27 9.87 -3.67 -12.73
CA LEU A 27 9.97 -4.60 -13.85
C LEU A 27 10.16 -3.85 -15.18
N SER A 28 10.81 -4.49 -16.16
CA SER A 28 11.01 -3.90 -17.49
C SER A 28 9.69 -3.82 -18.29
N ALA A 29 9.61 -2.90 -19.26
CA ALA A 29 8.41 -2.73 -20.10
C ALA A 29 8.00 -4.05 -20.81
N GLY A 30 8.98 -4.84 -21.25
CA GLY A 30 8.77 -6.14 -21.89
C GLY A 30 8.09 -7.18 -20.98
N HIS A 31 8.04 -6.98 -19.66
CA HIS A 31 7.25 -7.84 -18.77
C HIS A 31 5.75 -7.62 -18.87
N PHE A 32 5.27 -6.52 -19.45
CA PHE A 32 3.83 -6.21 -19.56
C PHE A 32 3.34 -6.05 -21.00
N GLU A 33 4.22 -6.21 -21.99
CA GLU A 33 3.84 -6.08 -23.39
C GLU A 33 2.85 -7.18 -23.83
N PRO A 34 1.74 -6.82 -24.49
CA PRO A 34 0.78 -7.77 -25.03
C PRO A 34 1.29 -8.36 -26.34
N GLY A 35 2.25 -9.29 -26.29
CA GLY A 35 2.84 -9.85 -27.52
C GLY A 35 3.61 -11.16 -27.42
N GLY A 36 3.96 -11.64 -26.22
CA GLY A 36 4.72 -12.89 -26.08
C GLY A 36 4.63 -13.45 -24.67
N ARG A 37 3.47 -14.02 -24.33
CA ARG A 37 2.97 -14.36 -22.98
C ARG A 37 2.54 -13.12 -22.19
N ARG A 38 1.23 -13.00 -21.92
CA ARG A 38 0.69 -12.03 -20.95
C ARG A 38 1.55 -12.10 -19.70
N SER A 39 1.90 -10.93 -19.13
CA SER A 39 2.48 -10.92 -17.80
C SER A 39 1.57 -11.73 -16.87
N PRO A 40 2.08 -12.76 -16.21
CA PRO A 40 1.34 -13.47 -15.18
C PRO A 40 1.03 -12.59 -13.96
N ILE A 41 1.68 -11.42 -13.86
CA ILE A 41 1.56 -10.50 -12.74
C ILE A 41 0.96 -9.17 -13.25
N PRO A 42 -0.12 -8.68 -12.63
CA PRO A 42 -0.65 -7.37 -13.00
C PRO A 42 0.34 -6.23 -12.66
N PRO A 43 0.49 -5.21 -13.53
CA PRO A 43 1.46 -4.12 -13.34
C PRO A 43 1.19 -3.27 -12.09
N ASN A 44 -0.08 -3.18 -11.70
CA ASN A 44 -0.59 -2.32 -10.64
C ASN A 44 -0.54 -2.94 -9.24
N ILE A 45 0.03 -4.13 -9.07
CA ILE A 45 0.17 -4.76 -7.75
C ILE A 45 1.26 -4.03 -6.96
N VAL A 46 0.99 -3.85 -5.66
CA VAL A 46 1.89 -3.21 -4.72
C VAL A 46 2.99 -4.19 -4.29
N THR A 47 4.23 -3.71 -4.29
CA THR A 47 5.44 -4.41 -3.85
C THR A 47 6.36 -3.46 -3.08
N THR A 48 7.55 -3.92 -2.68
CA THR A 48 8.65 -3.10 -2.16
C THR A 48 9.80 -3.02 -3.17
N PHE A 49 10.74 -2.08 -2.98
CA PHE A 49 11.95 -1.93 -3.82
C PHE A 49 12.99 -3.07 -3.66
N GLU A 50 12.55 -4.27 -3.31
CA GLU A 50 13.38 -5.44 -3.07
C GLU A 50 12.88 -6.62 -3.91
N GLY A 51 13.82 -7.35 -4.49
CA GLY A 51 13.59 -8.62 -5.20
C GLY A 51 14.17 -9.78 -4.41
N TYR A 52 13.51 -10.93 -4.46
CA TYR A 52 14.00 -12.16 -3.87
C TYR A 52 15.04 -12.80 -4.78
N ASP A 53 16.28 -12.93 -4.30
CA ASP A 53 17.33 -13.68 -4.98
C ASP A 53 17.23 -15.16 -4.58
N PRO A 54 16.83 -16.06 -5.49
CA PRO A 54 16.73 -17.48 -5.17
C PRO A 54 18.09 -18.15 -4.92
N ALA A 55 19.18 -17.60 -5.45
CA ALA A 55 20.52 -18.16 -5.26
C ALA A 55 21.04 -17.91 -3.84
N SER A 56 20.78 -16.73 -3.26
CA SER A 56 21.15 -16.45 -1.87
C SER A 56 20.03 -16.63 -0.86
N GLY A 57 18.78 -16.82 -1.30
CA GLY A 57 17.61 -16.94 -0.42
C GLY A 57 17.25 -15.66 0.33
N THR A 58 17.67 -14.50 -0.16
CA THR A 58 17.52 -13.21 0.53
C THR A 58 16.86 -12.16 -0.35
N MET A 59 16.20 -11.19 0.29
CA MET A 59 15.72 -9.99 -0.38
C MET A 59 16.90 -9.06 -0.67
N ARG A 60 16.96 -8.52 -1.89
CA ARG A 60 17.99 -7.56 -2.33
C ARG A 60 17.34 -6.33 -2.95
N PRO A 61 17.89 -5.12 -2.72
CA PRO A 61 17.38 -3.92 -3.38
C PRO A 61 17.41 -4.07 -4.91
N VAL A 62 16.31 -3.74 -5.58
CA VAL A 62 16.28 -3.64 -7.04
C VAL A 62 16.86 -2.28 -7.43
N GLY A 63 17.85 -2.26 -8.33
CA GLY A 63 18.48 -1.02 -8.81
C GLY A 63 17.56 -0.21 -9.74
N GLY A 64 17.79 1.11 -9.84
CA GLY A 64 17.53 1.83 -11.10
C GLY A 64 16.46 2.93 -11.17
N ARG A 65 15.64 3.21 -10.15
CA ARG A 65 14.65 4.33 -10.24
C ARG A 65 14.48 5.11 -8.94
N LYS A 66 14.01 6.37 -9.04
CA LYS A 66 13.76 7.26 -7.90
C LYS A 66 12.89 6.53 -6.88
N ARG A 67 13.40 6.42 -5.66
CA ARG A 67 12.74 5.79 -4.51
C ARG A 67 11.77 6.78 -3.88
N THR A 68 10.72 7.20 -4.57
CA THR A 68 9.70 8.03 -3.94
C THR A 68 8.77 7.12 -3.14
N ALA A 69 8.64 7.38 -1.84
CA ALA A 69 7.70 6.65 -1.00
C ALA A 69 6.28 6.95 -1.46
N MET A 70 5.42 5.92 -1.46
CA MET A 70 4.02 6.07 -1.81
C MET A 70 3.33 7.00 -0.81
N VAL A 71 2.54 7.94 -1.31
CA VAL A 71 1.73 8.86 -0.50
C VAL A 71 0.28 8.43 -0.61
N ILE A 72 -0.38 8.27 0.55
CA ILE A 72 -1.74 7.81 0.67
C ILE A 72 -2.56 8.83 1.45
N HIS A 73 -3.76 9.14 0.94
CA HIS A 73 -4.83 9.74 1.72
C HIS A 73 -5.62 8.64 2.43
N PHE A 74 -5.55 8.66 3.75
CA PHE A 74 -6.34 7.82 4.64
C PHE A 74 -7.67 8.52 4.88
N ARG A 75 -8.67 8.21 4.06
CA ARG A 75 -10.02 8.75 4.21
C ARG A 75 -10.80 7.90 5.21
N CYS A 76 -11.10 8.48 6.37
CA CYS A 76 -11.80 7.79 7.45
C CYS A 76 -13.31 7.70 7.18
N TYR A 77 -13.90 6.62 7.68
CA TYR A 77 -15.32 6.38 7.83
C TYR A 77 -15.50 5.63 9.15
N ASP A 78 -15.99 6.33 10.18
CA ASP A 78 -16.12 5.81 11.55
C ASP A 78 -14.78 5.37 12.18
N ASP A 79 -14.42 4.09 12.02
CA ASP A 79 -13.23 3.43 12.56
C ASP A 79 -12.36 2.74 11.49
N TYR A 80 -12.68 2.92 10.20
CA TYR A 80 -11.96 2.34 9.08
C TYR A 80 -11.65 3.37 8.00
N TYR A 81 -10.77 3.00 7.07
CA TYR A 81 -10.20 3.88 6.08
C TYR A 81 -10.30 3.30 4.68
N ASN A 82 -10.62 4.14 3.70
CA ASN A 82 -10.22 3.88 2.32
C ASN A 82 -8.92 4.61 2.03
N LEU A 83 -7.99 3.92 1.39
CA LEU A 83 -6.63 4.39 1.16
C LEU A 83 -6.51 4.83 -0.30
N GLN A 84 -6.55 6.13 -0.56
CA GLN A 84 -6.42 6.67 -1.91
C GLN A 84 -4.97 7.08 -2.19
N ILE A 85 -4.43 6.67 -3.33
CA ILE A 85 -3.06 6.94 -3.75
C ILE A 85 -2.95 8.36 -4.31
N LEU A 86 -2.02 9.14 -3.76
CA LEU A 86 -1.72 10.51 -4.20
C LEU A 86 -0.43 10.63 -5.01
N SER A 87 0.45 9.62 -4.98
CA SER A 87 1.65 9.58 -5.83
C SER A 87 1.30 9.35 -7.31
N GLU A 88 2.08 9.94 -8.22
CA GLU A 88 1.77 10.04 -9.67
C GLU A 88 1.38 8.72 -10.34
N ALA A 89 2.11 7.63 -10.06
CA ALA A 89 2.00 6.41 -10.85
C ALA A 89 0.63 5.72 -10.80
N TYR A 90 -0.23 6.05 -9.84
CA TYR A 90 -1.60 5.54 -9.77
C TYR A 90 -2.51 6.57 -9.07
N TYR A 91 -2.34 7.85 -9.41
CA TYR A 91 -3.08 8.95 -8.78
C TYR A 91 -4.60 8.70 -8.79
N GLN A 92 -5.24 8.94 -7.65
CA GLN A 92 -6.68 8.73 -7.36
C GLN A 92 -7.16 7.27 -7.38
N LYS A 93 -6.29 6.29 -7.67
CA LYS A 93 -6.61 4.88 -7.45
C LYS A 93 -6.59 4.56 -5.96
N TYR A 94 -7.22 3.46 -5.60
CA TYR A 94 -7.32 2.97 -4.24
C TYR A 94 -6.37 1.81 -4.04
N PHE A 95 -5.67 1.85 -2.92
CA PHE A 95 -4.94 0.74 -2.37
C PHE A 95 -5.96 -0.32 -1.92
N SER A 96 -6.22 -1.31 -2.76
CA SER A 96 -7.33 -2.25 -2.58
C SER A 96 -6.93 -3.66 -2.97
N LYS A 97 -7.64 -4.67 -2.47
CA LYS A 97 -7.48 -6.06 -2.93
C LYS A 97 -8.14 -6.23 -4.29
N GLY A 98 -7.46 -6.89 -5.22
CA GLY A 98 -8.04 -7.38 -6.46
C GLY A 98 -8.53 -8.82 -6.34
N ASP A 99 -8.97 -9.42 -7.46
CA ASP A 99 -9.55 -10.77 -7.52
C ASP A 99 -8.62 -11.87 -6.99
N GLN A 100 -7.32 -11.69 -7.14
CA GLN A 100 -6.30 -12.62 -6.63
C GLN A 100 -6.13 -12.53 -5.09
N GLY A 101 -6.74 -11.54 -4.44
CA GLY A 101 -6.59 -11.27 -3.00
C GLY A 101 -5.28 -10.59 -2.64
N VAL A 102 -4.61 -9.99 -3.61
CA VAL A 102 -3.38 -9.20 -3.43
C VAL A 102 -3.70 -7.71 -3.56
N LEU A 103 -2.96 -6.89 -2.83
CA LEU A 103 -3.13 -5.44 -2.84
C LEU A 103 -2.49 -4.83 -4.09
N GLY A 104 -3.23 -3.92 -4.69
CA GLY A 104 -2.84 -3.18 -5.88
C GLY A 104 -3.51 -1.81 -5.90
N ALA A 105 -3.20 -1.04 -6.94
CA ALA A 105 -3.91 0.18 -7.27
C ALA A 105 -5.11 -0.12 -8.17
N TYR A 106 -6.32 0.11 -7.67
CA TYR A 106 -7.56 -0.15 -8.41
C TYR A 106 -8.47 1.08 -8.46
N PRO A 107 -9.37 1.21 -9.46
CA PRO A 107 -10.43 2.23 -9.41
C PRO A 107 -11.29 2.08 -8.15
N ALA A 108 -12.00 3.15 -7.77
CA ALA A 108 -13.07 3.03 -6.79
C ALA A 108 -14.12 2.02 -7.28
N ALA A 109 -14.57 1.14 -6.39
CA ALA A 109 -15.57 0.11 -6.66
C ALA A 109 -16.80 0.25 -5.74
N GLY A 110 -17.09 1.47 -5.27
CA GLY A 110 -18.15 1.70 -4.28
C GLY A 110 -17.89 0.90 -3.00
N GLY A 111 -18.89 0.15 -2.54
CA GLY A 111 -18.81 -0.69 -1.35
C GLY A 111 -17.78 -1.84 -1.43
N ASP A 112 -17.34 -2.20 -2.63
CA ASP A 112 -16.33 -3.25 -2.85
C ASP A 112 -14.89 -2.71 -2.76
N THR A 113 -14.73 -1.39 -2.66
CA THR A 113 -13.41 -0.78 -2.38
C THR A 113 -12.92 -1.29 -1.04
N THR A 114 -11.73 -1.88 -0.99
CA THR A 114 -11.25 -2.45 0.29
C THR A 114 -11.11 -1.34 1.33
N SER A 115 -11.77 -1.56 2.46
CA SER A 115 -11.64 -0.74 3.66
C SER A 115 -10.69 -1.39 4.65
N PHE A 116 -9.93 -0.58 5.37
CA PHE A 116 -8.93 -1.03 6.31
C PHE A 116 -9.12 -0.40 7.68
N ASN A 117 -9.06 -1.21 8.74
CA ASN A 117 -8.78 -0.69 10.07
C ASN A 117 -7.26 -0.54 10.23
N LEU A 118 -6.84 0.54 10.90
CA LEU A 118 -5.48 0.67 11.39
C LEU A 118 -5.41 -0.03 12.74
N LEU A 119 -4.38 -0.84 12.94
CA LEU A 119 -4.14 -1.51 14.22
C LEU A 119 -2.82 -1.05 14.83
N ASP A 120 -2.79 -0.90 16.15
CA ASP A 120 -1.55 -0.69 16.91
C ASP A 120 -0.75 -2.00 17.11
N SER A 121 0.33 -1.94 17.90
CA SER A 121 1.16 -3.11 18.23
C SER A 121 0.43 -4.16 19.09
N HIS A 122 -0.68 -3.79 19.74
CA HIS A 122 -1.55 -4.66 20.52
C HIS A 122 -2.75 -5.15 19.70
N GLN A 123 -2.75 -4.91 18.37
CA GLN A 123 -3.81 -5.25 17.43
C GLN A 123 -5.16 -4.60 17.76
N GLN A 124 -5.15 -3.49 18.49
CA GLN A 124 -6.34 -2.69 18.76
C GLN A 124 -6.60 -1.75 17.60
N ILE A 125 -7.88 -1.59 17.23
CA ILE A 125 -8.28 -0.63 16.20
C ILE A 125 -8.01 0.76 16.73
N ILE A 126 -7.25 1.53 15.95
CA ILE A 126 -6.91 2.92 16.23
C ILE A 126 -7.32 3.80 15.05
N THR A 127 -7.49 5.08 15.36
CA THR A 127 -7.73 6.15 14.39
C THR A 127 -6.68 7.24 14.54
N LEU A 128 -6.79 8.31 13.76
CA LEU A 128 -5.89 9.47 13.91
C LEU A 128 -5.93 10.08 15.32
N ASP A 129 -7.04 9.96 16.04
CA ASP A 129 -7.19 10.48 17.42
C ASP A 129 -6.18 9.84 18.38
N ASP A 130 -5.77 8.60 18.09
CA ASP A 130 -4.86 7.81 18.91
C ASP A 130 -3.38 8.03 18.53
N LEU A 131 -3.12 8.75 17.44
CA LEU A 131 -1.77 9.03 16.91
C LEU A 131 -1.31 10.43 17.29
N SER A 132 -0.58 10.56 18.40
CA SER A 132 -0.09 11.86 18.90
C SER A 132 1.16 12.39 18.18
N SER A 133 1.93 11.52 17.53
CA SER A 133 3.12 11.86 16.73
C SER A 133 2.83 11.76 15.25
N ASP A 134 3.58 12.52 14.44
CA ASP A 134 3.53 12.42 12.98
C ASP A 134 4.21 11.16 12.44
N GLN A 135 4.94 10.44 13.29
CA GLN A 135 5.41 9.09 12.98
C GLN A 135 4.54 8.06 13.70
N ALA A 136 4.03 7.08 12.95
CA ALA A 136 3.26 5.98 13.51
C ALA A 136 3.70 4.64 12.90
N THR A 137 3.63 3.58 13.71
CA THR A 137 3.78 2.21 13.24
C THR A 137 2.45 1.51 13.42
N VAL A 138 1.91 0.97 12.33
CA VAL A 138 0.58 0.35 12.30
C VAL A 138 0.59 -0.96 11.53
N HIS A 139 -0.42 -1.78 11.78
CA HIS A 139 -0.82 -2.87 10.88
C HIS A 139 -2.11 -2.47 10.15
N LEU A 140 -2.29 -2.99 8.94
CA LEU A 140 -3.54 -2.83 8.21
C LEU A 140 -4.35 -4.11 8.32
N LYS A 141 -5.63 -4.01 8.69
CA LYS A 141 -6.57 -5.13 8.63
C LYS A 141 -7.65 -4.80 7.62
N ALA A 142 -7.82 -5.64 6.60
CA ALA A 142 -8.97 -5.50 5.71
C ALA A 142 -10.26 -5.74 6.53
N ARG A 143 -11.21 -4.81 6.50
CA ARG A 143 -12.36 -4.74 7.43
C ARG A 143 -13.13 -6.07 7.53
N ASN A 144 -13.32 -6.74 6.39
CA ASN A 144 -14.04 -8.01 6.28
C ASN A 144 -13.11 -9.23 6.11
N ALA A 145 -11.85 -9.11 6.54
CA ALA A 145 -10.86 -10.18 6.41
C ALA A 145 -9.74 -10.05 7.47
N ALA A 146 -8.57 -10.63 7.19
CA ALA A 146 -7.45 -10.69 8.12
C ALA A 146 -6.50 -9.49 8.01
N ILE A 147 -5.51 -9.47 8.90
CA ILE A 147 -4.39 -8.52 8.88
C ILE A 147 -3.60 -8.74 7.59
N ILE A 148 -3.20 -7.65 6.95
CA ILE A 148 -2.34 -7.64 5.78
C ILE A 148 -0.96 -8.16 6.16
N LYS A 149 -0.49 -9.09 5.34
CA LYS A 149 0.77 -9.78 5.42
C LYS A 149 1.61 -9.45 4.19
N LYS A 150 2.92 -9.55 4.33
CA LYS A 150 3.91 -9.47 3.26
C LYS A 150 4.33 -10.90 2.92
N GLU A 151 4.17 -11.28 1.66
CA GLU A 151 4.56 -12.59 1.14
C GLU A 151 5.58 -12.42 0.02
N ILE A 152 6.49 -13.39 -0.12
CA ILE A 152 7.32 -13.50 -1.31
C ILE A 152 6.47 -14.15 -2.40
N TRP A 153 6.04 -13.36 -3.36
CA TRP A 153 5.49 -13.87 -4.60
C TRP A 153 6.65 -14.43 -5.41
N ARG A 154 6.80 -15.77 -5.36
CA ARG A 154 7.83 -16.49 -6.11
C ARG A 154 7.53 -16.45 -7.61
N ASP A 155 8.20 -17.32 -8.39
CA ASP A 155 8.01 -17.45 -9.84
C ASP A 155 6.59 -17.12 -10.26
N PRO A 156 6.38 -16.08 -11.08
CA PRO A 156 7.37 -15.36 -11.90
C PRO A 156 7.83 -14.01 -11.34
N ALA A 157 7.35 -13.61 -10.16
CA ALA A 157 7.57 -12.24 -9.66
C ALA A 157 8.92 -12.09 -8.98
N TYR A 158 9.39 -13.13 -8.27
CA TYR A 158 10.59 -13.10 -7.44
C TYR A 158 10.69 -11.80 -6.63
N SER A 159 9.57 -11.40 -6.03
CA SER A 159 9.43 -10.12 -5.33
C SER A 159 8.31 -10.25 -4.30
N THR A 160 7.92 -9.16 -3.66
CA THR A 160 6.96 -9.21 -2.57
C THR A 160 5.58 -8.79 -3.03
N CYS A 161 4.56 -9.31 -2.38
CA CYS A 161 3.21 -8.79 -2.49
C CYS A 161 2.58 -8.68 -1.11
N PHE A 162 1.44 -8.00 -1.07
CA PHE A 162 0.69 -7.82 0.16
C PHE A 162 -0.67 -8.49 0.02
N THR A 163 -1.03 -9.34 0.98
CA THR A 163 -2.28 -10.12 0.98
C THR A 163 -2.73 -10.36 2.43
N ASP A 164 -3.99 -10.70 2.66
CA ASP A 164 -4.49 -11.14 3.96
C ASP A 164 -4.43 -12.67 4.15
N LYS A 165 -3.96 -13.42 3.14
CA LYS A 165 -3.98 -14.89 3.13
C LYS A 165 -2.73 -15.49 3.80
N SER A 166 -1.54 -15.16 3.30
CA SER A 166 -0.27 -15.84 3.60
C SER A 166 0.87 -14.85 3.83
N GLY A 167 2.01 -15.35 4.34
CA GLY A 167 3.19 -14.54 4.66
C GLY A 167 3.23 -14.03 6.10
N ASP A 168 4.16 -13.12 6.37
CA ASP A 168 4.39 -12.52 7.68
C ASP A 168 3.55 -11.26 7.84
N ILE A 169 3.08 -10.95 9.05
CA ILE A 169 2.33 -9.71 9.30
C ILE A 169 3.15 -8.51 8.83
N ALA A 170 2.55 -7.68 7.97
CA ALA A 170 3.20 -6.50 7.46
C ALA A 170 3.13 -5.37 8.49
N THR A 171 4.27 -4.75 8.77
CA THR A 171 4.36 -3.55 9.61
C THR A 171 4.56 -2.35 8.72
N PHE A 172 3.62 -1.40 8.80
CA PHE A 172 3.64 -0.17 8.02
C PHE A 172 4.10 0.98 8.90
N LYS A 173 5.08 1.74 8.41
CA LYS A 173 5.48 3.01 9.03
C LYS A 173 4.83 4.14 8.26
N LEU A 174 4.15 5.02 8.98
CA LEU A 174 3.48 6.20 8.48
C LEU A 174 4.29 7.43 8.88
N ASP A 175 4.60 8.26 7.91
CA ASP A 175 5.06 9.64 8.08
C ASP A 175 3.89 10.55 7.68
N ILE A 176 3.14 10.99 8.69
CA ILE A 176 1.93 11.81 8.55
C ILE A 176 2.35 13.21 8.11
N LEU A 177 1.93 13.57 6.90
CA LEU A 177 2.26 14.86 6.29
C LEU A 177 1.24 15.92 6.66
N GLU A 178 -0.04 15.52 6.72
CA GLU A 178 -1.15 16.42 7.02
C GLU A 178 -2.25 15.68 7.77
N ARG A 179 -2.80 16.35 8.79
CA ARG A 179 -3.88 15.84 9.64
C ARG A 179 -5.19 16.54 9.29
N LYS A 180 -6.32 15.89 9.56
CA LYS A 180 -7.67 16.45 9.38
C LYS A 180 -7.96 16.85 7.92
N VAL A 181 -7.52 16.03 6.98
CA VAL A 181 -7.66 16.28 5.53
C VAL A 181 -8.90 15.57 5.00
N SER A 182 -9.96 16.33 4.75
CA SER A 182 -11.22 15.80 4.19
C SER A 182 -11.10 15.37 2.72
N SER A 183 -10.34 16.12 1.92
CA SER A 183 -10.06 15.82 0.52
C SER A 183 -8.74 16.49 0.12
N PRO A 184 -7.82 15.76 -0.54
CA PRO A 184 -6.54 16.32 -0.99
C PRO A 184 -6.77 17.31 -2.14
N ALA A 185 -6.02 18.42 -2.15
CA ALA A 185 -6.09 19.44 -3.19
C ALA A 185 -5.44 19.00 -4.53
N GLY A 186 -4.54 18.01 -4.48
CA GLY A 186 -3.79 17.51 -5.63
C GLY A 186 -2.74 16.48 -5.22
N SER A 187 -1.90 16.03 -6.17
CA SER A 187 -0.70 15.23 -5.88
C SER A 187 0.47 16.08 -5.35
N THR A 188 0.47 17.38 -5.64
CA THR A 188 1.41 18.38 -5.09
C THR A 188 0.88 18.93 -3.76
N PRO A 189 1.74 19.09 -2.73
CA PRO A 189 3.20 19.10 -2.75
C PRO A 189 3.88 17.76 -2.46
N TYR A 190 3.19 16.62 -2.55
CA TYR A 190 3.67 15.34 -2.00
C TYR A 190 4.54 14.50 -2.96
N SER A 191 4.93 15.05 -4.10
CA SER A 191 5.80 14.45 -5.13
C SER A 191 7.27 14.36 -4.72
#